data_AF-A0AAD8DSN2-F1
#
_entry.id   AF-A0AAD8DSN2-F1
#
_cell.length_a   1.000
_cell.length_b   1.000
_cell.length_c   1.000
_cell.angle_alpha   90.00
_cell.angle_beta   90.00
_cell.angle_gamma   90.00
#
_symmetry.space_group_name_H-M   'P 1'
#
loop_
_entity.id
_entity.type
_entity.pdbx_description
1 polymer ?
#
loop_
_entity_poly.entity_id
_entity_poly.type
_entity_poly.pdbx_seq_one_letter_code
_entity_poly.pdbx_strand_id
1 'polypeptide(L)'
;MKTCRTSPDVYIQLAMQYAYYKMYGNLVTTYESASLRRFRNGRVDNIRSAHAAALAWAAAMCTAETPPLNDANDEGQKKVSFNLYGEQKKLELFEEAARKQTSIMEANILGKGIDNHLLGLREAARETLGELPPVFCDATYKQMIEFKLSTSQVGRRGHLFVARCYHETLGELPPVFCDATYKQMIEFKLSTSQVGRCGHLSVARCYHETLGELPPVFCDATYKQMIEFKLSTSQVTTTTDGTFMGYGAVCPDGYGCSYNPKKDSVIFCISSFTSSSVTNTEAFRQSLEEALDSMKLMFQARKVEN
;
A
#
# COMPACT_ATOMS: atom_id res chain seq x y z
N MET A 1 -16.16 -2.54 -10.72
CA MET A 1 -16.39 -2.78 -9.27
C MET A 1 -17.75 -3.43 -8.97
N LYS A 2 -18.82 -2.74 -8.51
CA LYS A 2 -20.03 -3.44 -8.00
C LYS A 2 -20.70 -4.42 -8.98
N THR A 3 -20.69 -4.11 -10.27
CA THR A 3 -21.20 -4.98 -11.36
C THR A 3 -20.35 -6.24 -11.60
N CYS A 4 -19.12 -6.30 -11.07
CA CYS A 4 -18.16 -7.38 -11.24
C CYS A 4 -18.33 -8.51 -10.22
N ARG A 5 -19.45 -8.54 -9.47
CA ARG A 5 -19.75 -9.51 -8.38
C ARG A 5 -18.65 -9.66 -7.31
N THR A 6 -17.75 -8.69 -7.20
CA THR A 6 -16.57 -8.69 -6.31
C THR A 6 -16.63 -7.50 -5.35
N SER A 7 -16.08 -7.65 -4.15
CA SER A 7 -15.93 -6.52 -3.22
C SER A 7 -15.12 -5.39 -3.87
N PRO A 8 -15.54 -4.11 -3.77
CA PRO A 8 -14.75 -2.97 -4.26
C PRO A 8 -13.33 -2.95 -3.69
N ASP A 9 -13.18 -3.41 -2.45
CA ASP A 9 -11.91 -3.49 -1.72
C ASP A 9 -10.94 -4.48 -2.37
N VAL A 10 -11.39 -5.74 -2.50
CA VAL A 10 -10.69 -6.83 -3.18
C VAL A 10 -10.34 -6.47 -4.63
N TYR A 11 -11.23 -5.78 -5.34
CA TYR A 11 -10.97 -5.29 -6.70
C TYR A 11 -9.81 -4.29 -6.72
N ILE A 12 -9.74 -3.35 -5.77
CA ILE A 12 -8.67 -2.35 -5.68
C ILE A 12 -7.35 -2.97 -5.21
N GLN A 13 -7.39 -3.89 -4.24
CA GLN A 13 -6.20 -4.65 -3.82
C GLN A 13 -5.56 -5.41 -4.97
N LEU A 14 -6.36 -6.14 -5.75
CA LEU A 14 -5.86 -6.84 -6.94
C LEU A 14 -5.36 -5.85 -8.00
N ALA A 15 -6.03 -4.71 -8.22
CA ALA A 15 -5.52 -3.67 -9.12
C ALA A 15 -4.13 -3.16 -8.71
N MET A 16 -3.87 -2.97 -7.42
CA MET A 16 -2.54 -2.59 -6.92
C MET A 16 -1.50 -3.69 -7.07
N GLN A 17 -1.87 -4.97 -6.90
CA GLN A 17 -0.97 -6.09 -7.20
C GLN A 17 -0.62 -6.15 -8.70
N TYR A 18 -1.61 -5.99 -9.59
CA TYR A 18 -1.37 -5.96 -11.04
C TYR A 18 -0.51 -4.75 -11.45
N ALA A 19 -0.78 -3.56 -10.92
CA ALA A 19 0.03 -2.36 -11.18
C ALA A 19 1.50 -2.55 -10.74
N TYR A 20 1.73 -3.11 -9.55
CA TYR A 20 3.09 -3.40 -9.08
C TYR A 20 3.78 -4.44 -9.98
N TYR A 21 3.09 -5.52 -10.33
CA TYR A 21 3.63 -6.55 -11.23
C TYR A 21 3.96 -6.00 -12.62
N LYS A 22 3.11 -5.13 -13.18
CA LYS A 22 3.32 -4.49 -14.50
C LYS A 22 4.60 -3.64 -14.54
N MET A 23 4.92 -2.94 -13.45
CA MET A 23 6.17 -2.17 -13.35
C MET A 23 7.41 -3.04 -13.12
N TYR A 24 7.34 -3.96 -12.15
CA TYR A 24 8.52 -4.61 -11.57
C TYR A 24 8.71 -6.09 -11.95
N GLY A 25 7.75 -6.70 -12.65
CA GLY A 25 7.79 -8.11 -13.08
C GLY A 25 7.63 -9.14 -11.95
N ASN A 26 7.27 -8.69 -10.74
CA ASN A 26 7.13 -9.55 -9.55
C ASN A 26 6.07 -8.98 -8.58
N LEU A 27 5.67 -9.77 -7.57
CA LEU A 27 4.90 -9.27 -6.43
C LEU A 27 5.79 -9.21 -5.19
N VAL A 28 5.55 -8.18 -4.36
CA VAL A 28 6.27 -7.93 -3.11
C VAL A 28 5.36 -8.05 -1.89
N THR A 29 5.99 -8.20 -0.73
CA THR A 29 5.38 -8.20 0.60
C THR A 29 4.46 -6.99 0.79
N THR A 30 3.17 -7.24 0.57
CA THR A 30 2.11 -6.24 0.68
C THR A 30 1.43 -6.33 2.04
N TYR A 31 1.17 -5.16 2.64
CA TYR A 31 0.31 -5.01 3.80
C TYR A 31 -1.03 -4.38 3.41
N GLU A 32 -2.12 -4.91 3.97
CA GLU A 32 -3.43 -4.25 4.03
C GLU A 32 -3.99 -4.35 5.46
N SER A 33 -4.53 -3.25 5.99
CA SER A 33 -5.07 -3.25 7.36
C SER A 33 -6.42 -3.95 7.47
N ALA A 34 -6.47 -5.10 8.14
CA ALA A 34 -7.71 -5.69 8.67
C ALA A 34 -8.09 -5.04 9.99
N SER A 35 -9.38 -4.76 10.23
CA SER A 35 -9.83 -4.25 11.54
C SER A 35 -10.15 -5.39 12.51
N LEU A 36 -9.48 -5.41 13.67
CA LEU A 36 -9.75 -6.35 14.76
C LEU A 36 -10.79 -5.84 15.77
N ARG A 37 -11.51 -4.75 15.46
CA ARG A 37 -12.50 -4.10 16.36
C ARG A 37 -13.69 -4.97 16.83
N ARG A 38 -13.77 -6.22 16.38
CA ARG A 38 -14.68 -7.25 16.93
C ARG A 38 -14.20 -7.77 18.31
N PHE A 39 -12.92 -7.65 18.60
CA PHE A 39 -12.29 -8.10 19.85
C PHE A 39 -12.08 -6.94 20.82
N ARG A 40 -12.08 -7.23 22.13
CA ARG A 40 -11.78 -6.24 23.17
C ARG A 40 -10.36 -5.69 22.94
N ASN A 41 -10.22 -4.37 22.95
CA ASN A 41 -8.98 -3.64 22.63
C ASN A 41 -8.43 -3.89 21.20
N GLY A 42 -9.18 -4.56 20.32
CA GLY A 42 -8.72 -4.97 19.00
C GLY A 42 -8.40 -3.78 18.07
N ARG A 43 -7.16 -3.73 17.61
CA ARG A 43 -6.64 -2.72 16.68
C ARG A 43 -6.73 -3.20 15.23
N VAL A 44 -5.64 -3.69 14.65
CA VAL A 44 -5.55 -4.17 13.27
C VAL A 44 -4.71 -5.45 13.16
N ASP A 45 -4.90 -6.19 12.07
CA ASP A 45 -4.05 -7.30 11.60
C ASP A 45 -3.69 -7.08 10.12
N ASN A 46 -2.93 -8.00 9.52
CA ASN A 46 -2.44 -7.88 8.14
C ASN A 46 -3.13 -8.80 7.12
N ILE A 47 -3.84 -8.21 6.17
CA ILE A 47 -4.28 -8.90 4.95
C ILE A 47 -3.12 -8.88 3.95
N ARG A 48 -2.49 -10.03 3.73
CA ARG A 48 -1.37 -10.17 2.80
C ARG A 48 -1.85 -10.37 1.36
N SER A 49 -2.06 -9.26 0.65
CA SER A 49 -2.60 -9.23 -0.72
C SER A 49 -1.70 -9.90 -1.78
N ALA A 50 -0.40 -10.01 -1.51
CA ALA A 50 0.56 -10.70 -2.36
C ALA A 50 0.49 -12.22 -2.15
N HIS A 51 -0.47 -12.87 -2.82
CA HIS A 51 -0.68 -14.32 -2.76
C HIS A 51 -0.59 -14.97 -4.14
N ALA A 52 -0.27 -16.28 -4.20
CA ALA A 52 0.02 -16.99 -5.46
C ALA A 52 -1.05 -16.84 -6.56
N ALA A 53 -2.34 -16.85 -6.22
CA ALA A 53 -3.41 -16.62 -7.21
C ALA A 53 -3.41 -15.18 -7.79
N ALA A 54 -3.00 -14.17 -7.02
CA ALA A 54 -2.84 -12.80 -7.52
C ALA A 54 -1.62 -12.68 -8.44
N LEU A 55 -0.52 -13.38 -8.11
CA LEU A 55 0.67 -13.48 -8.97
C LEU A 55 0.31 -14.13 -10.32
N ALA A 56 -0.37 -15.28 -10.30
CA ALA A 56 -0.78 -15.99 -11.51
C ALA A 56 -1.71 -15.15 -12.40
N TRP A 57 -2.67 -14.45 -11.80
CA TRP A 57 -3.56 -13.54 -12.52
C TRP A 57 -2.83 -12.30 -13.08
N ALA A 58 -2.01 -11.62 -12.27
CA ALA A 58 -1.26 -10.43 -12.71
C ALA A 58 -0.26 -10.75 -13.84
N ALA A 59 0.40 -11.91 -13.76
CA ALA A 59 1.24 -12.41 -14.85
C ALA A 59 0.41 -12.66 -16.12
N ALA A 60 -0.75 -13.31 -16.02
CA ALA A 60 -1.62 -13.55 -17.17
C ALA A 60 -2.14 -12.26 -17.83
N MET A 61 -2.45 -11.22 -17.05
CA MET A 61 -2.77 -9.89 -17.57
C MET A 61 -1.58 -9.30 -18.35
N CYS A 62 -0.38 -9.30 -17.76
CA CYS A 62 0.83 -8.76 -18.40
C CYS A 62 1.25 -9.47 -19.70
N THR A 63 0.93 -10.75 -19.91
CA THR A 63 1.30 -11.44 -21.18
C THR A 63 0.64 -10.86 -22.45
N ALA A 64 -0.35 -9.96 -22.30
CA ALA A 64 -0.98 -9.25 -23.40
C ALA A 64 -0.46 -7.81 -23.61
N GLU A 65 0.36 -7.29 -22.70
CA GLU A 65 0.90 -5.92 -22.73
C GLU A 65 2.43 -5.92 -22.83
N THR A 66 3.07 -4.74 -22.87
CA THR A 66 4.50 -4.59 -23.19
C THR A 66 5.45 -5.19 -22.14
N PRO A 67 6.71 -5.53 -22.52
CA PRO A 67 7.71 -6.08 -21.59
C PRO A 67 7.97 -5.18 -20.37
N PRO A 68 8.35 -5.77 -19.21
CA PRO A 68 8.68 -5.02 -18.01
C PRO A 68 9.97 -4.20 -18.18
N LEU A 69 10.11 -3.13 -17.40
CA LEU A 69 11.16 -2.11 -17.52
C LEU A 69 12.61 -2.60 -17.28
N ASN A 70 12.80 -3.85 -16.86
CA ASN A 70 14.11 -4.39 -16.49
C ASN A 70 14.93 -4.93 -17.69
N ASP A 71 14.31 -5.23 -18.83
CA ASP A 71 14.97 -5.82 -20.02
C ASP A 71 15.54 -4.76 -20.99
N ALA A 72 16.24 -3.74 -20.46
CA ALA A 72 16.73 -2.59 -21.23
C ALA A 72 18.03 -2.85 -22.03
N ASN A 73 18.21 -4.04 -22.64
CA ASN A 73 19.53 -4.48 -23.13
C ASN A 73 19.54 -5.48 -24.33
N ASP A 74 18.52 -5.48 -25.21
CA ASP A 74 18.53 -6.30 -26.44
C ASP A 74 17.89 -5.57 -27.64
N GLU A 75 18.72 -4.98 -28.51
CA GLU A 75 18.28 -4.37 -29.78
C GLU A 75 18.21 -5.42 -30.90
N GLY A 76 17.02 -5.60 -31.50
CA GLY A 76 16.93 -6.14 -32.87
C GLY A 76 15.85 -7.17 -33.18
N GLN A 77 15.13 -7.72 -32.19
CA GLN A 77 14.10 -8.74 -32.45
C GLN A 77 12.68 -8.24 -32.16
N LYS A 78 11.80 -8.27 -33.18
CA LYS A 78 10.35 -8.08 -33.03
C LYS A 78 9.75 -9.30 -32.30
N LYS A 79 9.83 -9.29 -30.98
CA LYS A 79 9.28 -10.30 -30.07
C LYS A 79 7.75 -10.34 -30.23
N VAL A 80 7.24 -11.31 -31.00
CA VAL A 80 5.80 -11.48 -31.21
C VAL A 80 5.16 -11.96 -29.91
N SER A 81 4.44 -11.08 -29.22
CA SER A 81 3.66 -11.43 -28.03
C SER A 81 2.44 -12.25 -28.43
N PHE A 82 2.61 -13.57 -28.48
CA PHE A 82 1.48 -14.50 -28.44
C PHE A 82 0.77 -14.32 -27.10
N ASN A 83 -0.44 -13.73 -27.12
CA ASN A 83 -1.27 -13.63 -25.94
C ASN A 83 -1.64 -15.05 -25.45
N LEU A 84 -0.94 -15.52 -24.41
CA LEU A 84 -1.05 -16.88 -23.91
C LEU A 84 -2.41 -17.20 -23.26
N TYR A 85 -3.17 -16.16 -22.90
CA TYR A 85 -4.43 -16.29 -22.18
C TYR A 85 -5.55 -15.48 -22.86
N GLY A 86 -6.58 -16.18 -23.35
CA GLY A 86 -7.82 -15.54 -23.75
C GLY A 86 -8.51 -14.84 -22.57
N GLU A 87 -9.36 -13.85 -22.84
CA GLU A 87 -10.00 -13.00 -21.81
C GLU A 87 -10.76 -13.82 -20.75
N GLN A 88 -11.47 -14.87 -21.18
CA GLN A 88 -12.12 -15.83 -20.27
C GLN A 88 -11.14 -16.45 -19.26
N LYS A 89 -9.88 -16.74 -19.65
CA LYS A 89 -8.90 -17.32 -18.73
C LYS A 89 -8.31 -16.28 -17.78
N LYS A 90 -8.13 -15.03 -18.22
CA LYS A 90 -7.79 -13.90 -17.34
C LYS A 90 -8.88 -13.68 -16.29
N LEU A 91 -10.15 -13.78 -16.70
CA LEU A 91 -11.31 -13.67 -15.82
C LEU A 91 -11.40 -14.81 -14.79
N GLU A 92 -11.18 -16.06 -15.19
CA GLU A 92 -11.11 -17.21 -14.26
C GLU A 92 -10.04 -17.02 -13.18
N LEU A 93 -8.84 -16.59 -13.59
CA LEU A 93 -7.73 -16.31 -12.69
C LEU A 93 -8.05 -15.14 -11.74
N PHE A 94 -8.76 -14.10 -12.22
CA PHE A 94 -9.27 -13.04 -11.36
C PHE A 94 -10.30 -13.57 -10.34
N GLU A 95 -11.25 -14.41 -10.75
CA GLU A 95 -12.27 -14.96 -9.85
C GLU A 95 -11.68 -15.93 -8.81
N GLU A 96 -10.54 -16.57 -9.10
CA GLU A 96 -9.76 -17.30 -8.09
C GLU A 96 -9.02 -16.34 -7.15
N ALA A 97 -8.31 -15.35 -7.69
CA ALA A 97 -7.57 -14.36 -6.90
C ALA A 97 -8.48 -13.59 -5.94
N ALA A 98 -9.64 -13.13 -6.41
CA ALA A 98 -10.63 -12.42 -5.61
C ALA A 98 -11.23 -13.29 -4.49
N ARG A 99 -11.46 -14.57 -4.76
CA ARG A 99 -11.89 -15.56 -3.76
C ARG A 99 -10.82 -15.78 -2.69
N LYS A 100 -9.54 -15.82 -3.09
CA LYS A 100 -8.41 -15.98 -2.17
C LYS A 100 -8.20 -14.73 -1.29
N GLN A 101 -8.23 -13.52 -1.85
CA GLN A 101 -8.16 -12.29 -1.07
C GLN A 101 -9.32 -12.19 -0.08
N THR A 102 -10.56 -12.51 -0.51
CA THR A 102 -11.73 -12.53 0.37
C THR A 102 -11.53 -13.49 1.55
N SER A 103 -11.01 -14.69 1.30
CA SER A 103 -10.71 -15.66 2.36
C SER A 103 -9.62 -15.19 3.34
N ILE A 104 -8.58 -14.49 2.87
CA ILE A 104 -7.52 -13.92 3.73
C ILE A 104 -8.06 -12.74 4.55
N MET A 105 -8.90 -11.88 3.95
CA MET A 105 -9.61 -10.79 4.63
C MET A 105 -10.52 -11.33 5.75
N GLU A 106 -11.35 -12.34 5.45
CA GLU A 106 -12.26 -12.97 6.40
C GLU A 106 -11.52 -13.63 7.56
N ALA A 107 -10.41 -14.33 7.30
CA ALA A 107 -9.57 -14.91 8.34
C ALA A 107 -9.02 -13.82 9.28
N ASN A 108 -8.47 -12.73 8.73
CA ASN A 108 -7.89 -11.64 9.52
C ASN A 108 -8.92 -10.91 10.38
N ILE A 109 -10.09 -10.51 9.85
CA ILE A 109 -11.13 -9.84 10.66
C ILE A 109 -11.78 -10.77 11.72
N LEU A 110 -11.51 -12.07 11.64
CA LEU A 110 -11.87 -13.09 12.64
C LEU A 110 -10.71 -13.45 13.58
N GLY A 111 -9.62 -12.70 13.59
CA GLY A 111 -8.48 -12.93 14.49
C GLY A 111 -7.65 -14.17 14.15
N LYS A 112 -7.73 -14.63 12.89
CA LYS A 112 -6.96 -15.77 12.35
C LYS A 112 -5.84 -15.31 11.41
N GLY A 113 -5.38 -14.06 11.58
CA GLY A 113 -4.17 -13.53 10.95
C GLY A 113 -2.91 -14.20 11.50
N ILE A 114 -1.82 -14.13 10.75
CA ILE A 114 -0.53 -14.70 11.16
C ILE A 114 0.41 -13.64 11.76
N ASP A 115 0.29 -12.37 11.36
CA ASP A 115 1.24 -11.32 11.67
C ASP A 115 1.25 -10.96 13.16
N ASN A 116 0.07 -10.68 13.75
CA ASN A 116 -0.03 -10.44 15.19
C ASN A 116 0.37 -11.66 16.03
N HIS A 117 0.11 -12.88 15.54
CA HIS A 117 0.47 -14.11 16.23
C HIS A 117 1.99 -14.33 16.23
N LEU A 118 2.65 -14.18 15.09
CA LEU A 118 4.11 -14.26 14.96
C LEU A 118 4.81 -13.13 15.73
N LEU A 119 4.25 -11.92 15.74
CA LEU A 119 4.72 -10.83 16.60
C LEU A 119 4.63 -11.22 18.08
N GLY A 120 3.48 -11.69 18.55
CA GLY A 120 3.29 -12.12 19.93
C GLY A 120 4.25 -13.23 20.35
N LEU A 121 4.47 -14.23 19.48
CA LEU A 121 5.45 -15.29 19.72
C LEU A 121 6.89 -14.77 19.77
N ARG A 122 7.25 -13.82 18.90
CA ARG A 122 8.59 -13.19 18.88
C ARG A 122 8.87 -12.41 20.17
N GLU A 123 7.92 -11.60 20.63
CA GLU A 123 8.08 -10.83 21.85
C GLU A 123 8.06 -11.72 23.10
N ALA A 124 7.15 -12.69 23.18
CA ALA A 124 7.13 -13.65 24.28
C ALA A 124 8.43 -14.47 24.36
N ALA A 125 9.01 -14.88 23.22
CA ALA A 125 10.31 -15.54 23.21
C ALA A 125 11.45 -14.61 23.67
N ARG A 126 11.45 -13.34 23.23
CA ARG A 126 12.41 -12.31 23.68
C ARG A 126 12.35 -12.08 25.19
N GLU A 127 11.16 -12.10 25.78
CA GLU A 127 10.94 -11.93 27.23
C GLU A 127 11.27 -13.19 28.05
N THR A 128 11.03 -14.39 27.52
CA THR A 128 11.15 -15.66 28.30
C THR A 128 12.44 -16.44 28.07
N LEU A 129 13.08 -16.31 26.91
CA LEU A 129 14.29 -17.04 26.53
C LEU A 129 15.54 -16.14 26.50
N GLY A 130 15.36 -14.82 26.40
CA GLY A 130 16.44 -13.84 26.20
C GLY A 130 17.05 -13.82 24.79
N GLU A 131 16.94 -14.92 24.04
CA GLU A 131 17.30 -15.04 22.63
C GLU A 131 16.08 -15.26 21.71
N LEU A 132 16.21 -14.94 20.43
CA LEU A 132 15.15 -15.12 19.44
C LEU A 132 15.29 -16.49 18.73
N PRO A 133 14.24 -17.33 18.74
CA PRO A 133 14.20 -18.58 17.98
C PRO A 133 14.56 -18.38 16.50
N PRO A 134 15.27 -19.33 15.85
CA PRO A 134 15.83 -19.16 14.50
C PRO A 134 14.85 -18.65 13.43
N VAL A 135 13.58 -19.03 13.52
CA VAL A 135 12.51 -18.57 12.61
C VAL A 135 12.35 -17.04 12.56
N PHE A 136 12.65 -16.31 13.64
CA PHE A 136 12.59 -14.85 13.68
C PHE A 136 13.91 -14.18 13.26
N CYS A 137 14.99 -14.95 13.20
CA CYS A 137 16.31 -14.52 12.73
C CYS A 137 16.50 -14.75 11.23
N ASP A 138 15.67 -15.59 10.62
CA ASP A 138 15.75 -15.98 9.21
C ASP A 138 15.53 -14.81 8.23
N ALA A 139 16.14 -14.89 7.05
CA ALA A 139 16.00 -13.90 5.99
C ALA A 139 14.54 -13.80 5.47
N THR A 140 13.83 -14.92 5.39
CA THR A 140 12.42 -14.97 4.96
C THR A 140 11.53 -14.21 5.93
N TYR A 141 11.76 -14.32 7.24
CA TYR A 141 10.96 -13.57 8.23
C TYR A 141 11.26 -12.07 8.20
N LYS A 142 12.53 -11.68 8.00
CA LYS A 142 12.92 -10.27 7.82
C LYS A 142 12.24 -9.65 6.59
N GLN A 143 12.28 -10.36 5.45
CA GLN A 143 11.58 -9.94 4.23
C GLN A 143 10.05 -9.91 4.44
N MET A 144 9.49 -10.92 5.10
CA MET A 144 8.06 -11.04 5.38
C MET A 144 7.47 -9.82 6.11
N ILE A 145 8.24 -9.18 7.00
CA ILE A 145 7.83 -7.99 7.77
C ILE A 145 8.28 -6.66 7.15
N GLU A 146 8.94 -6.68 5.99
CA GLU A 146 9.36 -5.50 5.24
C GLU A 146 8.34 -5.20 4.14
N PHE A 147 7.42 -4.26 4.40
CA PHE A 147 6.28 -4.02 3.52
C PHE A 147 6.57 -3.00 2.41
N LYS A 148 7.09 -3.50 1.27
CA LYS A 148 7.36 -2.72 0.05
C LYS A 148 6.10 -2.08 -0.54
N LEU A 149 4.90 -2.57 -0.21
CA LEU A 149 3.62 -1.93 -0.52
C LEU A 149 2.72 -1.93 0.73
N SER A 150 2.48 -0.76 1.31
CA SER A 150 1.67 -0.60 2.54
C SER A 150 0.35 0.11 2.23
N THR A 151 -0.78 -0.52 2.55
CA THR A 151 -2.10 -0.09 2.08
C THR A 151 -3.21 -0.09 3.14
N SER A 152 -4.27 0.68 2.89
CA SER A 152 -5.48 0.67 3.71
C SER A 152 -6.69 1.31 3.01
N GLN A 153 -7.85 0.66 3.11
CA GLN A 153 -9.12 1.27 2.77
C GLN A 153 -9.50 2.39 3.76
N VAL A 154 -9.83 3.56 3.21
CA VAL A 154 -10.38 4.72 3.92
C VAL A 154 -11.90 4.74 3.72
N GLY A 155 -12.62 3.99 4.56
CA GLY A 155 -14.05 3.67 4.40
C GLY A 155 -15.03 4.80 4.78
N ARG A 156 -16.27 4.43 5.16
CA ARG A 156 -17.38 5.38 5.46
C ARG A 156 -18.00 5.35 6.87
N ARG A 157 -17.49 4.56 7.83
CA ARG A 157 -18.06 4.47 9.19
C ARG A 157 -17.00 4.38 10.31
N GLY A 158 -16.82 5.49 11.02
CA GLY A 158 -15.80 5.66 12.07
C GLY A 158 -15.57 7.14 12.36
N HIS A 159 -15.09 7.46 13.56
CA HIS A 159 -14.74 8.84 13.93
C HIS A 159 -13.28 9.17 13.59
N LEU A 160 -13.00 10.45 13.40
CA LEU A 160 -11.79 10.97 12.77
C LEU A 160 -10.59 10.97 13.73
N PHE A 161 -9.51 10.27 13.38
CA PHE A 161 -8.17 10.47 13.94
C PHE A 161 -7.17 10.62 12.79
N VAL A 162 -6.54 11.79 12.67
CA VAL A 162 -5.72 12.19 11.51
C VAL A 162 -4.34 12.68 11.95
N ALA A 163 -3.32 12.44 11.13
CA ALA A 163 -2.05 13.16 11.14
C ALA A 163 -1.90 13.97 9.83
N ARG A 164 -1.26 15.15 9.89
CA ARG A 164 -0.93 15.98 8.71
C ARG A 164 0.47 15.58 8.23
N CYS A 165 0.85 16.05 7.05
CA CYS A 165 2.07 16.85 6.92
C CYS A 165 1.76 18.03 5.97
N TYR A 166 2.57 19.09 5.98
CA TYR A 166 2.51 20.18 4.99
C TYR A 166 3.89 20.70 4.69
N HIS A 167 4.09 21.11 3.43
CA HIS A 167 4.91 22.27 3.13
C HIS A 167 4.31 23.02 1.93
N GLU A 168 4.18 24.34 2.06
CA GLU A 168 4.24 25.28 0.95
C GLU A 168 5.53 26.10 1.13
N THR A 169 6.04 26.71 0.07
CA THR A 169 7.39 27.29 0.03
C THR A 169 7.54 28.57 0.85
N LEU A 170 8.61 28.68 1.65
CA LEU A 170 9.46 29.87 1.83
C LEU A 170 10.62 29.56 2.80
N GLY A 171 11.83 30.05 2.49
CA GLY A 171 13.01 29.98 3.35
C GLY A 171 13.80 28.67 3.31
N GLU A 172 15.13 28.76 3.45
CA GLU A 172 16.03 27.62 3.65
C GLU A 172 16.06 27.24 5.14
N LEU A 173 16.14 25.94 5.44
CA LEU A 173 16.22 25.40 6.81
C LEU A 173 17.58 24.72 7.05
N PRO A 174 18.06 24.67 8.31
CA PRO A 174 19.37 24.10 8.63
C PRO A 174 19.43 22.57 8.37
N PRO A 175 20.62 22.03 8.05
CA PRO A 175 20.78 20.72 7.40
C PRO A 175 20.28 19.51 8.21
N VAL A 176 20.03 19.65 9.52
CA VAL A 176 19.49 18.59 10.38
C VAL A 176 18.06 18.17 9.98
N PHE A 177 17.33 19.02 9.24
CA PHE A 177 16.00 18.72 8.68
C PHE A 177 16.02 18.49 7.15
N CYS A 178 17.19 18.43 6.51
CA CYS A 178 17.30 18.42 5.04
C CYS A 178 17.36 17.04 4.36
N ASP A 179 17.04 15.95 5.06
CA ASP A 179 16.89 14.63 4.39
C ASP A 179 15.56 14.57 3.61
N ALA A 180 15.66 14.82 2.30
CA ALA A 180 14.56 15.23 1.44
C ALA A 180 13.60 14.09 1.06
N THR A 181 12.69 13.75 1.97
CA THR A 181 11.94 12.48 1.96
C THR A 181 10.42 12.57 1.71
N TYR A 182 9.84 13.77 1.55
CA TYR A 182 8.46 13.94 1.05
C TYR A 182 8.34 15.09 0.04
N LYS A 183 8.40 14.77 -1.26
CA LYS A 183 8.09 15.73 -2.35
C LYS A 183 6.99 15.30 -3.32
N GLN A 184 6.47 14.06 -3.22
CA GLN A 184 5.32 13.60 -4.00
C GLN A 184 4.35 12.76 -3.14
N MET A 185 3.38 13.44 -2.52
CA MET A 185 2.05 12.86 -2.33
C MET A 185 1.19 13.34 -3.50
N ILE A 186 0.76 12.42 -4.36
CA ILE A 186 -0.06 12.76 -5.53
C ILE A 186 -1.51 12.44 -5.21
N GLU A 187 -2.36 13.46 -5.13
CA GLU A 187 -3.81 13.30 -5.09
C GLU A 187 -4.32 13.06 -6.51
N PHE A 188 -4.69 11.83 -6.85
CA PHE A 188 -5.36 11.54 -8.11
C PHE A 188 -6.87 11.45 -7.89
N LYS A 189 -7.59 12.48 -8.37
CA LYS A 189 -9.05 12.61 -8.25
C LYS A 189 -9.72 12.47 -9.61
N LEU A 190 -10.25 11.28 -9.88
CA LEU A 190 -11.19 11.09 -10.98
C LEU A 190 -12.47 11.92 -10.70
N SER A 191 -12.63 13.01 -11.48
CA SER A 191 -13.67 14.06 -11.42
C SER A 191 -13.46 15.22 -10.43
N THR A 192 -13.27 16.41 -11.00
CA THR A 192 -13.65 17.77 -10.54
C THR A 192 -13.43 18.18 -9.07
N SER A 193 -12.51 19.14 -8.90
CA SER A 193 -12.59 20.32 -8.01
C SER A 193 -12.43 20.20 -6.48
N GLN A 194 -11.59 21.11 -5.94
CA GLN A 194 -11.43 21.55 -4.53
C GLN A 194 -10.88 20.54 -3.49
N VAL A 195 -10.12 21.11 -2.53
CA VAL A 195 -9.07 20.45 -1.69
C VAL A 195 -9.20 20.91 -0.23
N GLY A 196 -8.90 20.03 0.75
CA GLY A 196 -8.96 20.30 2.20
C GLY A 196 -7.70 19.88 2.97
N ARG A 197 -7.50 20.40 4.21
CA ARG A 197 -6.22 20.29 4.98
C ARG A 197 -6.40 19.81 6.43
N CYS A 198 -5.84 18.67 6.89
CA CYS A 198 -5.85 18.20 8.31
C CYS A 198 -4.70 17.18 8.58
N GLY A 199 -4.04 17.03 9.75
CA GLY A 199 -4.23 17.61 11.10
C GLY A 199 -2.94 17.90 11.93
N HIS A 200 -2.17 16.90 12.41
CA HIS A 200 -1.36 17.06 13.66
C HIS A 200 0.13 16.58 13.73
N LEU A 201 1.03 16.78 12.74
CA LEU A 201 2.47 16.36 12.85
C LEU A 201 3.39 17.33 13.65
N SER A 202 2.82 18.25 14.41
CA SER A 202 3.42 19.56 14.70
C SER A 202 4.34 19.64 15.93
N VAL A 203 4.44 18.62 16.78
CA VAL A 203 5.07 18.77 18.12
C VAL A 203 6.58 19.05 18.06
N ALA A 204 7.38 18.13 17.52
CA ALA A 204 8.85 18.29 17.46
C ALA A 204 9.26 19.53 16.64
N ARG A 205 8.50 19.83 15.57
CA ARG A 205 8.69 21.01 14.74
C ARG A 205 8.40 22.31 15.51
N CYS A 206 7.29 22.38 16.25
CA CYS A 206 6.96 23.53 17.10
C CYS A 206 8.03 23.77 18.19
N TYR A 207 8.58 22.70 18.78
CA TYR A 207 9.70 22.83 19.73
C TYR A 207 10.94 23.47 19.08
N HIS A 208 11.35 23.02 17.89
CA HIS A 208 12.47 23.64 17.17
C HIS A 208 12.17 25.08 16.73
N GLU A 209 10.97 25.35 16.18
CA GLU A 209 10.52 26.68 15.75
C GLU A 209 10.36 27.68 16.93
N THR A 210 10.25 27.19 18.18
CA THR A 210 10.14 28.03 19.39
C THR A 210 11.45 28.16 20.17
N LEU A 211 12.34 27.15 20.14
CA LEU A 211 13.53 27.07 21.01
C LEU A 211 14.88 27.02 20.26
N GLY A 212 14.88 26.97 18.92
CA GLY A 212 16.10 26.91 18.10
C GLY A 212 16.79 25.55 18.06
N GLU A 213 16.73 24.76 19.12
CA GLU A 213 17.31 23.41 19.20
C GLU A 213 16.24 22.33 19.47
N LEU A 214 16.48 21.11 18.97
CA LEU A 214 15.68 19.93 19.30
C LEU A 214 16.08 19.41 20.70
N PRO A 215 15.15 19.29 21.67
CA PRO A 215 15.47 18.70 22.97
C PRO A 215 16.09 17.30 22.84
N PRO A 216 17.10 16.92 23.65
CA PRO A 216 17.89 15.70 23.45
C PRO A 216 17.09 14.39 23.33
N VAL A 217 15.90 14.32 23.94
CA VAL A 217 14.97 13.19 23.80
C VAL A 217 14.61 12.90 22.35
N PHE A 218 14.50 13.89 21.47
CA PHE A 218 14.20 13.70 20.04
C PHE A 218 15.39 13.10 19.25
N CYS A 219 16.59 13.20 19.80
CA CYS A 219 17.82 12.65 19.22
C CYS A 219 18.17 11.25 19.76
N ASP A 220 17.51 10.80 20.83
CA ASP A 220 17.80 9.56 21.54
C ASP A 220 17.50 8.30 20.70
N ALA A 221 18.25 7.22 20.94
CA ALA A 221 18.08 5.95 20.25
C ALA A 221 16.71 5.29 20.57
N THR A 222 16.21 5.44 21.80
CA THR A 222 14.90 4.94 22.23
C THR A 222 13.78 5.71 21.55
N TYR A 223 13.91 7.04 21.42
CA TYR A 223 12.93 7.84 20.69
C TYR A 223 12.90 7.49 19.19
N LYS A 224 14.07 7.30 18.57
CA LYS A 224 14.18 6.82 17.18
C LYS A 224 13.45 5.49 17.00
N GLN A 225 13.65 4.52 17.89
CA GLN A 225 12.93 3.23 17.88
C GLN A 225 11.42 3.40 18.18
N MET A 226 11.03 4.34 19.04
CA MET A 226 9.64 4.66 19.37
C MET A 226 8.86 5.24 18.19
N ILE A 227 9.53 6.00 17.30
CA ILE A 227 8.93 6.54 16.07
C ILE A 227 9.20 5.66 14.82
N GLU A 228 9.98 4.58 14.95
CA GLU A 228 10.27 3.61 13.90
C GLU A 228 9.05 2.69 13.63
N PHE A 229 7.98 3.29 13.12
CA PHE A 229 6.81 2.56 12.65
C PHE A 229 7.15 1.81 11.35
N LYS A 230 7.78 0.63 11.49
CA LYS A 230 7.97 -0.39 10.42
C LYS A 230 6.67 -0.74 9.68
N LEU A 231 5.55 -0.41 10.32
CA LEU A 231 4.22 -0.38 9.75
C LEU A 231 3.44 0.76 10.42
N SER A 232 3.00 1.75 9.64
CA SER A 232 2.04 2.77 10.07
C SER A 232 0.86 2.81 9.10
N THR A 233 -0.31 2.35 9.54
CA THR A 233 -1.54 2.40 8.75
C THR A 233 -2.74 2.74 9.62
N SER A 234 -3.78 3.33 9.01
CA SER A 234 -5.00 3.69 9.70
C SER A 234 -6.21 3.52 8.79
N GLN A 235 -7.22 2.78 9.27
CA GLN A 235 -8.56 2.82 8.70
C GLN A 235 -9.29 4.08 9.21
N VAL A 236 -8.90 5.25 8.71
CA VAL A 236 -9.75 6.46 8.82
C VAL A 236 -10.96 6.28 7.90
N THR A 237 -12.08 6.92 8.21
CA THR A 237 -13.26 6.89 7.34
C THR A 237 -13.79 8.29 7.12
N THR A 238 -13.88 8.75 5.88
CA THR A 238 -14.29 10.13 5.56
C THR A 238 -15.60 10.16 4.77
N THR A 239 -16.67 10.51 5.48
CA THR A 239 -17.98 10.85 4.89
C THR A 239 -17.99 12.26 4.30
N THR A 240 -17.16 13.16 4.81
CA THR A 240 -16.96 14.52 4.31
C THR A 240 -16.28 14.49 2.94
N ASP A 241 -16.84 15.18 1.96
CA ASP A 241 -16.19 15.35 0.67
C ASP A 241 -15.06 16.40 0.74
N GLY A 242 -14.11 16.32 -0.19
CA GLY A 242 -12.84 17.06 -0.10
C GLY A 242 -11.89 16.59 1.02
N THR A 243 -12.25 15.55 1.80
CA THR A 243 -11.39 14.99 2.86
C THR A 243 -10.88 13.60 2.47
N PHE A 244 -9.57 13.48 2.27
CA PHE A 244 -8.85 12.22 2.08
C PHE A 244 -7.85 11.99 3.22
N MET A 245 -7.20 10.82 3.22
CA MET A 245 -6.05 10.49 4.05
C MET A 245 -4.89 10.07 3.13
N GLY A 246 -3.66 10.39 3.54
CA GLY A 246 -2.42 9.89 2.97
C GLY A 246 -1.43 9.55 4.10
N TYR A 247 -0.43 8.73 3.79
CA TYR A 247 0.72 8.42 4.65
C TYR A 247 1.90 7.97 3.77
N GLY A 248 3.09 7.86 4.36
CA GLY A 248 4.32 7.45 3.68
C GLY A 248 4.40 5.96 3.33
N ALA A 249 5.38 5.62 2.50
CA ALA A 249 5.95 4.28 2.48
C ALA A 249 6.57 3.95 3.86
N VAL A 250 6.56 2.67 4.23
CA VAL A 250 7.07 2.19 5.53
C VAL A 250 8.48 1.59 5.46
N CYS A 251 9.06 1.54 4.25
CA CYS A 251 10.47 1.23 3.97
C CYS A 251 11.00 2.13 2.84
N PRO A 252 12.32 2.37 2.73
CA PRO A 252 12.90 3.36 1.83
C PRO A 252 12.60 3.14 0.34
N ASP A 253 12.47 1.88 -0.07
CA ASP A 253 12.22 1.41 -1.44
C ASP A 253 10.79 0.88 -1.63
N GLY A 254 9.84 1.39 -0.84
CA GLY A 254 8.44 0.98 -0.88
C GLY A 254 7.46 2.10 -1.26
N TYR A 255 6.18 1.74 -1.23
CA TYR A 255 5.04 2.62 -1.45
C TYR A 255 4.08 2.65 -0.27
N GLY A 256 3.54 3.83 0.04
CA GLY A 256 2.32 4.00 0.82
C GLY A 256 1.14 4.26 -0.12
N CYS A 257 0.06 3.49 0.00
CA CYS A 257 -1.14 3.68 -0.85
C CYS A 257 -2.45 3.52 -0.06
N SER A 258 -3.06 4.66 0.27
CA SER A 258 -4.40 4.70 0.88
C SER A 258 -5.46 5.05 -0.18
N TYR A 259 -6.65 4.45 -0.04
CA TYR A 259 -7.71 4.60 -1.05
C TYR A 259 -9.10 4.73 -0.43
N ASN A 260 -9.92 5.65 -0.96
CA ASN A 260 -11.29 5.89 -0.52
C ASN A 260 -12.28 5.58 -1.67
N PRO A 261 -12.98 4.43 -1.63
CA PRO A 261 -14.02 4.11 -2.60
C PRO A 261 -15.27 5.00 -2.42
N LYS A 262 -15.43 5.97 -3.32
CA LYS A 262 -16.65 6.79 -3.41
C LYS A 262 -17.72 6.02 -4.20
N LYS A 263 -18.78 6.70 -4.68
CA LYS A 263 -19.89 6.03 -5.40
C LYS A 263 -19.50 5.68 -6.83
N ASP A 264 -18.95 6.67 -7.53
CA ASP A 264 -18.67 6.65 -8.96
C ASP A 264 -17.18 6.90 -9.29
N SER A 265 -16.33 7.01 -8.25
CA SER A 265 -14.88 7.18 -8.35
C SER A 265 -14.16 6.53 -7.15
N VAL A 266 -12.83 6.45 -7.22
CA VAL A 266 -11.94 6.12 -6.10
C VAL A 266 -10.92 7.25 -5.98
N ILE A 267 -10.65 7.71 -4.76
CA ILE A 267 -9.56 8.65 -4.48
C ILE A 267 -8.39 7.82 -3.97
N PHE A 268 -7.22 7.94 -4.62
CA PHE A 268 -5.97 7.36 -4.15
C PHE A 268 -5.04 8.46 -3.63
N CYS A 269 -4.31 8.17 -2.55
CA CYS A 269 -3.15 8.93 -2.14
C CYS A 269 -1.94 7.98 -2.11
N ILE A 270 -1.00 8.25 -3.03
CA ILE A 270 0.20 7.44 -3.26
C ILE A 270 1.42 8.23 -2.79
N SER A 271 2.34 7.56 -2.12
CA SER A 271 3.64 8.10 -1.72
C SER A 271 4.76 7.08 -1.94
N SER A 272 5.96 7.58 -2.20
CA SER A 272 7.24 6.86 -2.15
C SER A 272 8.36 7.85 -1.82
N PHE A 273 9.54 7.36 -1.44
CA PHE A 273 10.66 8.23 -1.08
C PHE A 273 11.41 8.72 -2.33
N THR A 274 11.61 10.04 -2.43
CA THR A 274 12.35 10.67 -3.55
C THR A 274 13.85 10.40 -3.56
N SER A 275 14.39 9.77 -2.52
CA SER A 275 15.76 9.26 -2.43
C SER A 275 15.91 7.82 -2.95
N SER A 276 14.80 7.13 -3.25
CA SER A 276 14.79 5.78 -3.81
C SER A 276 15.08 5.80 -5.31
N SER A 277 16.04 4.99 -5.75
CA SER A 277 16.26 4.69 -7.18
C SER A 277 15.29 3.65 -7.74
N VAL A 278 14.52 2.97 -6.87
CA VAL A 278 13.62 1.86 -7.24
C VAL A 278 12.19 2.34 -7.45
N THR A 279 11.72 3.30 -6.65
CA THR A 279 10.30 3.67 -6.58
C THR A 279 10.03 5.05 -7.15
N ASN A 280 9.00 5.15 -8.00
CA ASN A 280 8.49 6.40 -8.56
C ASN A 280 6.97 6.50 -8.33
N THR A 281 6.52 7.56 -7.64
CA THR A 281 5.10 7.78 -7.30
C THR A 281 4.22 7.97 -8.53
N GLU A 282 4.67 8.74 -9.53
CA GLU A 282 3.89 9.04 -10.73
C GLU A 282 3.80 7.83 -11.67
N ALA A 283 4.89 7.08 -11.84
CA ALA A 283 4.86 5.83 -12.60
C ALA A 283 3.90 4.79 -11.99
N PHE A 284 3.85 4.69 -10.66
CA PHE A 284 2.89 3.80 -9.98
C PHE A 284 1.45 4.33 -10.07
N ARG A 285 1.24 5.66 -10.03
CA ARG A 285 -0.07 6.28 -10.32
C ARG A 285 -0.57 5.90 -11.71
N GLN A 286 0.27 6.08 -12.73
CA GLN A 286 -0.07 5.73 -14.12
C GLN A 286 -0.32 4.22 -14.26
N SER A 287 0.57 3.36 -13.76
CA SER A 287 0.38 1.91 -13.85
C SER A 287 -0.86 1.41 -13.11
N LEU A 288 -1.31 2.09 -12.05
CA LEU A 288 -2.55 1.78 -11.34
C LEU A 288 -3.80 2.25 -12.10
N GLU A 289 -3.74 3.39 -12.77
CA GLU A 289 -4.80 3.87 -13.65
C GLU A 289 -4.99 2.91 -14.85
N GLU A 290 -3.90 2.54 -15.52
CA GLU A 290 -3.89 1.55 -16.61
C GLU A 290 -4.37 0.17 -16.14
N ALA A 291 -3.96 -0.28 -14.96
CA ALA A 291 -4.42 -1.54 -14.37
C ALA A 291 -5.95 -1.54 -14.13
N LEU A 292 -6.49 -0.47 -13.56
CA LEU A 292 -7.92 -0.33 -13.28
C LEU A 292 -8.77 -0.33 -14.56
N ASP A 293 -8.29 0.32 -15.63
CA ASP A 293 -8.99 0.36 -16.92
C ASP A 293 -8.86 -0.95 -17.71
N SER A 294 -7.71 -1.63 -17.67
CA SER A 294 -7.53 -2.96 -18.28
C SER A 294 -8.43 -4.02 -17.60
N MET A 295 -8.56 -3.96 -16.27
CA MET A 295 -9.52 -4.80 -15.52
C MET A 295 -10.98 -4.51 -15.90
N LYS A 296 -11.32 -3.23 -16.09
CA LYS A 296 -12.65 -2.77 -16.52
C LYS A 296 -12.97 -3.27 -17.94
N LEU A 297 -12.02 -3.27 -18.86
CA LEU A 297 -12.15 -3.84 -20.20
C LEU A 297 -12.39 -5.37 -20.16
N MET A 298 -11.58 -6.11 -19.39
CA MET A 298 -11.78 -7.56 -19.15
C MET A 298 -13.20 -7.85 -18.62
N PHE A 299 -13.70 -7.03 -17.68
CA PHE A 299 -15.07 -7.13 -17.15
C PHE A 299 -16.17 -6.63 -18.10
N GLN A 300 -15.84 -5.91 -19.17
CA GLN A 300 -16.77 -5.53 -20.24
C GLN A 300 -16.86 -6.62 -21.31
N ALA A 301 -15.73 -7.24 -21.70
CA ALA A 301 -15.69 -8.36 -22.66
C ALA A 301 -16.64 -9.50 -22.25
N ARG A 302 -16.63 -9.87 -20.96
CA ARG A 302 -17.56 -10.86 -20.36
C ARG A 302 -19.04 -10.64 -20.71
N LYS A 303 -19.47 -9.39 -20.91
CA LYS A 303 -20.87 -9.03 -21.21
C LYS A 303 -21.24 -9.12 -22.69
N VAL A 304 -20.30 -9.46 -23.56
CA VAL A 304 -20.53 -9.67 -25.01
C VAL A 304 -20.71 -11.16 -25.31
N GLU A 305 -20.23 -12.03 -24.43
CA GLU A 305 -20.25 -13.49 -24.54
C GLU A 305 -21.39 -14.17 -23.73
N ASN A 306 -22.30 -13.39 -23.13
CA ASN A 306 -23.45 -13.83 -22.31
C ASN A 306 -24.72 -13.04 -22.65
#